data_AF-A0A954RRU8-F1
#
_entry.id   AF-A0A954RRU8-F1
#
_cell.length_a   1.000
_cell.length_b   1.000
_cell.length_c   1.000
_cell.angle_alpha   90.00
_cell.angle_beta   90.00
_cell.angle_gamma   90.00
#
_symmetry.space_group_name_H-M   'P 1'
#
loop_
_entity.id
_entity.type
_entity.pdbx_description
1 polymer ?
#
loop_
_entity_poly.entity_id
_entity_poly.type
_entity_poly.pdbx_seq_one_letter_code
_entity_poly.pdbx_strand_id
1 'polypeptide(L)'
;LDAASHIINVYANVHCVAECFDTWQSDDRLTHLGPTLAEFEHEVDPHPAQIAIGFSSQYRFTRGINGLGGTRGPLRRHILLRESSPNTREPERLEALVHELGHFLGAAHSGNGLSVMRPVIGDGLARRPGYHISFDPHNAKIIQWVGTEVSTLGVRRYDQLSHRTMQRMLAEYEQLDRELPKDPAAKYFIKMIRTRLQATSRK
;
A
#
# COMPACT_ATOMS: atom_id res chain seq x y z
N LEU A 1 14.68 1.28 -1.68
CA LEU A 1 13.89 0.26 -0.95
C LEU A 1 14.25 0.25 0.54
N ASP A 2 15.53 0.22 0.90
CA ASP A 2 16.01 0.11 2.29
C ASP A 2 15.40 1.09 3.28
N ALA A 3 15.32 2.39 2.92
CA ALA A 3 14.70 3.41 3.77
C ALA A 3 13.21 3.13 4.02
N ALA A 4 12.47 2.67 3.01
CA ALA A 4 11.07 2.30 3.15
C ALA A 4 10.93 1.03 4.02
N SER A 5 11.81 0.04 3.81
CA SER A 5 11.85 -1.16 4.64
C SER A 5 12.11 -0.82 6.11
N HIS A 6 12.98 0.16 6.40
CA HIS A 6 13.25 0.56 7.78
C HIS A 6 12.00 1.14 8.45
N ILE A 7 11.29 2.03 7.76
CA ILE A 7 10.04 2.62 8.26
C ILE A 7 8.98 1.53 8.48
N ILE A 8 8.75 0.66 7.50
CA ILE A 8 7.77 -0.42 7.61
C ILE A 8 8.12 -1.38 8.75
N ASN A 9 9.39 -1.74 8.90
CA ASN A 9 9.83 -2.70 9.92
C ASN A 9 9.50 -2.25 11.34
N VAL A 10 9.59 -0.94 11.63
CA VAL A 10 9.23 -0.36 12.95
C VAL A 10 7.81 -0.71 13.37
N TYR A 11 6.88 -0.83 12.41
CA TYR A 11 5.48 -1.11 12.69
C TYR A 11 5.09 -2.58 12.46
N ALA A 12 5.60 -3.19 11.39
CA ALA A 12 5.11 -4.47 10.89
C ALA A 12 6.01 -5.67 11.25
N ASN A 13 7.23 -5.45 11.74
CA ASN A 13 8.24 -6.51 11.90
C ASN A 13 8.45 -7.31 10.61
N VAL A 14 8.43 -6.61 9.47
CA VAL A 14 8.66 -7.14 8.12
C VAL A 14 9.80 -6.38 7.49
N HIS A 15 10.74 -7.12 6.90
CA HIS A 15 11.83 -6.56 6.12
C HIS A 15 11.57 -6.77 4.63
N CYS A 16 11.69 -5.70 3.85
CA CYS A 16 11.65 -5.75 2.39
C CYS A 16 13.09 -5.73 1.88
N VAL A 17 13.50 -6.80 1.21
CA VAL A 17 14.84 -6.93 0.62
C VAL A 17 14.68 -7.01 -0.90
N ALA A 18 15.52 -6.28 -1.63
CA ALA A 18 15.57 -6.38 -3.08
C ALA A 18 16.29 -7.67 -3.46
N GLU A 19 15.56 -8.61 -4.06
CA GLU A 19 16.14 -9.85 -4.58
C GLU A 19 16.85 -9.58 -5.92
N CYS A 20 16.20 -8.82 -6.80
CA CYS A 20 16.72 -8.42 -8.10
C CYS A 20 16.11 -7.07 -8.51
N PHE A 21 16.69 -6.47 -9.55
CA PHE A 21 16.11 -5.32 -10.24
C PHE A 21 16.29 -5.52 -11.74
N ASP A 22 15.31 -5.07 -12.51
CA ASP A 22 15.35 -5.07 -13.97
C ASP A 22 14.45 -3.95 -14.51
N THR A 23 14.41 -3.82 -15.82
CA THR A 23 13.55 -2.90 -16.56
C THR A 23 12.50 -3.69 -17.34
N TRP A 24 11.33 -3.09 -17.48
CA TRP A 24 10.25 -3.61 -18.29
C TRP A 24 9.81 -2.51 -19.27
N GLN A 25 9.47 -2.90 -20.49
CA GLN A 25 9.05 -1.99 -21.55
C GLN A 25 7.53 -1.84 -21.51
N SER A 26 7.02 -0.77 -20.91
CA SER A 26 5.58 -0.47 -20.85
C SER A 26 5.02 -0.01 -22.20
N ASP A 27 3.76 -0.31 -22.50
CA ASP A 27 3.04 0.23 -23.64
C ASP A 27 2.78 1.74 -23.45
N ASP A 28 3.53 2.55 -24.20
CA ASP A 28 3.45 4.02 -24.21
C ASP A 28 2.04 4.58 -24.49
N ARG A 29 1.11 3.77 -25.01
CA ARG A 29 -0.29 4.15 -25.23
C ARG A 29 -1.14 4.12 -23.95
N LEU A 30 -0.70 3.44 -22.89
CA LEU A 30 -1.44 3.33 -21.63
C LEU A 30 -1.23 4.55 -20.72
N THR A 31 -2.15 5.50 -20.77
CA THR A 31 -2.05 6.76 -20.01
C THR A 31 -2.69 6.71 -18.62
N HIS A 32 -3.23 5.56 -18.21
CA HIS A 32 -3.97 5.39 -16.96
C HIS A 32 -3.35 4.28 -16.10
N LEU A 33 -3.31 4.49 -14.77
CA LEU A 33 -2.65 3.58 -13.83
C LEU A 33 -3.22 2.17 -13.84
N GLY A 34 -4.55 2.03 -13.93
CA GLY A 34 -5.22 0.73 -13.89
C GLY A 34 -4.79 -0.19 -15.04
N PRO A 35 -4.90 0.24 -16.31
CA PRO A 35 -4.39 -0.49 -17.46
C PRO A 35 -2.90 -0.84 -17.36
N THR A 36 -2.02 0.11 -16.99
CA THR A 36 -0.59 -0.16 -16.87
C THR A 36 -0.26 -1.11 -15.72
N LEU A 37 -1.01 -1.07 -14.60
CA LEU A 37 -0.88 -2.06 -13.54
C LEU A 37 -1.31 -3.46 -14.04
N ALA A 38 -2.34 -3.55 -14.88
CA ALA A 38 -2.76 -4.81 -15.47
C ALA A 38 -1.70 -5.39 -16.43
N GLU A 39 -1.06 -4.52 -17.21
CA GLU A 39 0.06 -4.87 -18.07
C GLU A 39 1.28 -5.33 -17.24
N PHE A 40 1.67 -4.56 -16.24
CA PHE A 40 2.77 -4.92 -15.33
C PHE A 40 2.54 -6.27 -14.64
N GLU A 41 1.31 -6.53 -14.18
CA GLU A 41 0.92 -7.82 -13.60
C GLU A 41 0.98 -8.99 -14.61
N HIS A 42 0.79 -8.70 -15.90
CA HIS A 42 0.84 -9.70 -16.96
C HIS A 42 2.28 -10.03 -17.37
N GLU A 43 3.13 -9.01 -17.47
CA GLU A 43 4.46 -9.11 -18.07
C GLU A 43 5.57 -9.40 -17.05
N VAL A 44 5.37 -9.03 -15.78
CA VAL A 44 6.39 -9.19 -14.75
C VAL A 44 6.01 -10.33 -13.80
N ASP A 45 6.82 -11.39 -13.80
CA ASP A 45 6.72 -12.45 -12.78
C ASP A 45 7.53 -12.07 -11.54
N PRO A 46 6.91 -11.94 -10.35
CA PRO A 46 7.63 -11.62 -9.13
C PRO A 46 8.50 -12.75 -8.60
N HIS A 47 8.43 -13.99 -9.10
CA HIS A 47 9.26 -15.09 -8.59
C HIS A 47 10.77 -14.87 -8.85
N PRO A 48 11.64 -15.26 -7.89
CA PRO A 48 11.35 -15.98 -6.65
C PRO A 48 10.89 -15.09 -5.48
N ALA A 49 10.81 -13.77 -5.66
CA ALA A 49 10.33 -12.85 -4.64
C ALA A 49 8.80 -12.95 -4.41
N GLN A 50 8.35 -12.33 -3.31
CA GLN A 50 6.92 -12.29 -2.96
C GLN A 50 6.16 -11.20 -3.71
N ILE A 51 6.85 -10.10 -4.01
CA ILE A 51 6.29 -8.90 -4.63
C ILE A 51 7.23 -8.36 -5.71
N ALA A 52 6.65 -7.84 -6.78
CA ALA A 52 7.30 -6.99 -7.76
C ALA A 52 6.86 -5.54 -7.52
N ILE A 53 7.82 -4.61 -7.50
CA ILE A 53 7.56 -3.18 -7.34
C ILE A 53 8.04 -2.49 -8.62
N GLY A 54 7.11 -2.02 -9.43
CA GLY A 54 7.38 -1.31 -10.67
C GLY A 54 7.39 0.20 -10.46
N PHE A 55 8.27 0.89 -11.18
CA PHE A 55 8.28 2.35 -11.28
C PHE A 55 8.10 2.72 -12.75
N SER A 56 7.07 3.52 -13.07
CA SER A 56 6.78 3.94 -14.44
C SER A 56 6.81 5.46 -14.57
N SER A 57 7.68 5.97 -15.46
CA SER A 57 7.85 7.40 -15.76
C SER A 57 6.92 7.93 -16.85
N GLN A 58 6.02 7.08 -17.37
CA GLN A 58 5.14 7.40 -18.50
C GLN A 58 4.11 8.50 -18.17
N TYR A 59 3.90 8.80 -16.89
CA TYR A 59 2.84 9.69 -16.44
C TYR A 59 3.29 11.14 -16.28
N ARG A 60 2.53 12.05 -16.87
CA ARG A 60 2.58 13.48 -16.52
C ARG A 60 1.46 13.78 -15.52
N PHE A 61 1.82 14.33 -14.36
CA PHE A 61 0.83 14.74 -13.36
C PHE A 61 -0.01 15.92 -13.87
N THR A 62 -1.33 15.74 -13.95
CA THR A 62 -2.30 16.83 -14.02
C THR A 62 -2.59 17.34 -12.60
N ARG A 63 -2.73 18.65 -12.34
CA ARG A 63 -3.07 19.14 -10.99
C ARG A 63 -4.35 18.44 -10.45
N GLY A 64 -4.30 17.83 -9.27
CA GLY A 64 -5.44 17.16 -8.64
C GLY A 64 -5.08 15.90 -7.84
N ILE A 65 -6.08 15.09 -7.46
CA ILE A 65 -5.90 13.76 -6.86
C ILE A 65 -5.31 12.85 -7.94
N ASN A 66 -3.99 12.70 -7.92
CA ASN A 66 -3.32 11.71 -8.75
C ASN A 66 -2.89 10.58 -7.82
N GLY A 67 -3.44 9.38 -8.01
CA GLY A 67 -2.84 8.19 -7.40
C GLY A 67 -1.37 8.11 -7.84
N LEU A 68 -0.44 8.18 -6.88
CA LEU A 68 1.00 8.07 -7.12
C LEU A 68 1.45 6.60 -7.22
N GLY A 69 0.58 5.66 -6.86
CA GLY A 69 0.77 4.25 -7.07
C GLY A 69 -0.54 3.50 -6.92
N GLY A 70 -0.45 2.19 -7.07
CA GLY A 70 -1.59 1.31 -6.87
C GLY A 70 -1.20 -0.15 -6.70
N THR A 71 -2.04 -0.82 -5.93
CA THR A 71 -2.09 -2.28 -5.78
C THR A 71 -3.53 -2.75 -5.97
N ARG A 72 -3.75 -4.02 -6.37
CA ARG A 72 -5.09 -4.65 -6.41
C ARG A 72 -5.60 -5.11 -5.05
N GLY A 73 -4.99 -4.61 -3.97
CA GLY A 73 -5.37 -4.87 -2.59
C GLY A 73 -4.23 -5.43 -1.75
N PRO A 74 -4.52 -5.79 -0.50
CA PRO A 74 -3.51 -6.25 0.44
C PRO A 74 -2.90 -7.60 0.04
N LEU A 75 -1.61 -7.76 0.30
CA LEU A 75 -0.82 -8.95 0.03
C LEU A 75 -0.93 -9.44 -1.43
N ARG A 76 -1.13 -8.51 -2.36
CA ARG A 76 -1.01 -8.75 -3.80
C ARG A 76 0.44 -8.65 -4.24
N ARG A 77 0.78 -9.38 -5.30
CA ARG A 77 2.17 -9.62 -5.70
C ARG A 77 2.78 -8.49 -6.54
N HIS A 78 2.03 -7.42 -6.80
CA HIS A 78 2.45 -6.32 -7.66
C HIS A 78 2.05 -4.99 -7.06
N ILE A 79 3.01 -4.08 -7.02
CA ILE A 79 2.84 -2.67 -6.69
C ILE A 79 3.38 -1.89 -7.87
N LEU A 80 2.59 -0.97 -8.41
CA LEU A 80 3.05 -0.05 -9.45
C LEU A 80 3.05 1.36 -8.90
N LEU A 81 4.21 2.01 -8.93
CA LEU A 81 4.38 3.42 -8.60
C LEU A 81 4.53 4.24 -9.87
N ARG A 82 3.88 5.40 -9.90
CA ARG A 82 4.15 6.44 -10.88
C ARG A 82 5.39 7.17 -10.44
N GLU A 83 6.42 7.09 -11.26
CA GLU A 83 7.56 7.96 -11.12
C GLU A 83 7.22 9.28 -11.81
N SER A 84 7.14 10.35 -11.03
CA SER A 84 6.95 11.69 -11.57
C SER A 84 8.08 12.09 -12.49
N SER A 85 7.83 13.17 -13.26
CA SER A 85 8.83 13.98 -13.96
C SER A 85 10.18 14.06 -13.21
N PRO A 86 11.31 14.27 -13.90
CA PRO A 86 12.66 14.33 -13.33
C PRO A 86 12.88 15.26 -12.11
N ASN A 87 11.87 16.05 -11.72
CA ASN A 87 11.89 16.94 -10.56
C ASN A 87 11.35 16.34 -9.25
N THR A 88 10.77 15.13 -9.23
CA THR A 88 10.33 14.54 -7.95
C THR A 88 11.52 14.10 -7.13
N ARG A 89 11.54 14.55 -5.88
CA ARG A 89 12.68 14.39 -4.99
C ARG A 89 12.55 13.11 -4.18
N GLU A 90 13.69 12.58 -3.77
CA GLU A 90 13.80 11.34 -2.98
C GLU A 90 12.84 11.25 -1.78
N PRO A 91 12.59 12.31 -0.97
CA PRO A 91 11.63 12.22 0.13
C PRO A 91 10.19 11.90 -0.31
N GLU A 92 9.75 12.43 -1.45
CA GLU A 92 8.41 12.19 -2.00
C GLU A 92 8.32 10.79 -2.62
N ARG A 93 9.41 10.30 -3.24
CA ARG A 93 9.51 8.91 -3.72
C ARG A 93 9.42 7.91 -2.56
N LEU A 94 10.13 8.21 -1.47
CA LEU A 94 10.09 7.41 -0.25
C LEU A 94 8.69 7.40 0.36
N GLU A 95 8.04 8.57 0.47
CA GLU A 95 6.66 8.67 0.95
C GLU A 95 5.70 7.83 0.12
N ALA A 96 5.75 7.95 -1.21
CA ALA A 96 4.90 7.17 -2.10
C ALA A 96 5.14 5.66 -1.96
N LEU A 97 6.40 5.23 -1.89
CA LEU A 97 6.73 3.81 -1.68
C LEU A 97 6.21 3.30 -0.34
N VAL A 98 6.36 4.06 0.75
CA VAL A 98 5.86 3.67 2.07
C VAL A 98 4.33 3.63 2.08
N HIS A 99 3.66 4.55 1.39
CA HIS A 99 2.21 4.57 1.23
C HIS A 99 1.70 3.29 0.55
N GLU A 100 2.30 2.91 -0.58
CA GLU A 100 1.89 1.70 -1.32
C GLU A 100 2.26 0.41 -0.56
N LEU A 101 3.40 0.37 0.13
CA LEU A 101 3.74 -0.74 1.03
C LEU A 101 2.76 -0.82 2.21
N GLY A 102 2.26 0.32 2.69
CA GLY A 102 1.16 0.40 3.63
C GLY A 102 -0.09 -0.28 3.09
N HIS A 103 -0.54 0.08 1.88
CA HIS A 103 -1.67 -0.57 1.22
C HIS A 103 -1.45 -2.08 1.00
N PHE A 104 -0.24 -2.49 0.61
CA PHE A 104 0.13 -3.89 0.51
C PHE A 104 -0.05 -4.62 1.86
N LEU A 105 0.30 -4.00 2.97
CA LEU A 105 0.08 -4.53 4.32
C LEU A 105 -1.34 -4.30 4.87
N GLY A 106 -2.26 -3.78 4.05
CA GLY A 106 -3.67 -3.59 4.42
C GLY A 106 -4.03 -2.24 5.02
N ALA A 107 -3.10 -1.27 5.10
CA ALA A 107 -3.44 0.08 5.50
C ALA A 107 -4.48 0.70 4.55
N ALA A 108 -5.36 1.54 5.09
CA ALA A 108 -6.35 2.31 4.34
C ALA A 108 -6.11 3.81 4.53
N HIS A 109 -6.74 4.64 3.71
CA HIS A 109 -6.58 6.07 3.87
C HIS A 109 -7.07 6.56 5.25
N SER A 110 -6.36 7.54 5.81
CA SER A 110 -6.69 8.20 7.08
C SER A 110 -7.00 9.68 6.88
N GLY A 111 -7.87 10.24 7.73
CA GLY A 111 -8.12 11.68 7.80
C GLY A 111 -6.98 12.47 8.46
N ASN A 112 -6.00 11.79 9.07
CA ASN A 112 -4.84 12.43 9.69
C ASN A 112 -3.88 12.97 8.62
N GLY A 113 -3.81 14.29 8.48
CA GLY A 113 -2.96 14.98 7.51
C GLY A 113 -1.45 14.80 7.68
N LEU A 114 -0.99 14.24 8.81
CA LEU A 114 0.42 13.89 9.03
C LEU A 114 0.73 12.42 8.70
N SER A 115 -0.29 11.57 8.57
CA SER A 115 -0.12 10.17 8.22
C SER A 115 0.43 10.04 6.79
N VAL A 116 1.31 9.06 6.59
CA VAL A 116 1.70 8.60 5.25
C VAL A 116 0.49 8.10 4.48
N MET A 117 -0.55 7.61 5.16
CA MET A 117 -1.80 7.12 4.56
C MET A 117 -2.84 8.21 4.30
N ARG A 118 -2.47 9.49 4.26
CA ARG A 118 -3.39 10.54 3.82
C ARG A 118 -3.73 10.37 2.32
N PRO A 119 -4.93 10.74 1.84
CA PRO A 119 -5.33 10.52 0.44
C PRO A 119 -4.51 11.30 -0.62
N VAL A 120 -3.83 12.37 -0.21
CA VAL A 120 -3.08 13.24 -1.12
C VAL A 120 -1.61 13.23 -0.70
N ILE A 121 -0.79 12.55 -1.50
CA ILE A 121 0.67 12.48 -1.36
C ILE A 121 1.36 13.21 -2.53
N GLY A 122 2.66 13.49 -2.40
CA GLY A 122 3.40 14.31 -3.39
C GLY A 122 3.03 15.80 -3.37
N ASP A 123 2.44 16.26 -2.27
CA ASP A 123 2.05 17.64 -1.99
C ASP A 123 3.19 18.48 -1.38
N GLY A 124 4.40 17.91 -1.31
CA GLY A 124 5.58 18.54 -0.72
C GLY A 124 5.67 18.43 0.80
N LEU A 125 4.74 17.75 1.48
CA LEU A 125 4.82 17.54 2.93
C LEU A 125 6.11 16.80 3.32
N ALA A 126 6.47 15.76 2.57
CA ALA A 126 7.72 14.99 2.73
C ALA A 126 9.00 15.83 2.66
N ARG A 127 8.93 17.05 2.10
CA ARG A 127 10.07 17.97 1.97
C ARG A 127 10.16 18.98 3.11
N ARG A 128 9.15 19.07 3.97
CA ARG A 128 9.11 20.08 5.04
C ARG A 128 10.09 19.69 6.16
N PRO A 129 10.87 20.65 6.68
CA PRO A 129 11.70 20.40 7.87
C PRO A 129 10.85 19.86 9.03
N GLY A 130 11.34 18.82 9.71
CA GLY A 130 10.68 18.21 10.87
C GLY A 130 9.50 17.29 10.54
N TYR A 131 9.13 17.12 9.28
CA TYR A 131 8.16 16.09 8.90
C TYR A 131 8.80 14.70 8.91
N HIS A 132 8.10 13.73 9.48
CA HIS A 132 8.51 12.33 9.53
C HIS A 132 7.43 11.45 8.90
N ILE A 133 7.82 10.65 7.92
CA ILE A 133 6.95 9.67 7.28
C ILE A 133 6.59 8.61 8.33
N SER A 134 5.31 8.55 8.71
CA SER A 134 4.81 7.70 9.78
C SER A 134 3.35 7.33 9.56
N PHE A 135 2.91 6.22 10.16
CA PHE A 135 1.52 5.79 10.14
C PHE A 135 0.75 6.40 11.30
N ASP A 136 -0.54 6.71 11.08
CA ASP A 136 -1.47 7.00 12.16
C ASP A 136 -1.69 5.75 13.05
N PRO A 137 -2.20 5.92 14.28
CA PRO A 137 -2.37 4.80 15.22
C PRO A 137 -3.26 3.64 14.71
N HIS A 138 -4.24 3.91 13.85
CA HIS A 138 -5.14 2.89 13.32
C HIS A 138 -4.42 2.04 12.29
N ASN A 139 -3.79 2.68 11.31
CA ASN A 139 -2.99 1.98 10.30
C ASN A 139 -1.77 1.27 10.91
N ALA A 140 -1.13 1.86 11.92
CA ALA A 140 -0.02 1.23 12.64
C ALA A 140 -0.41 -0.14 13.23
N LYS A 141 -1.59 -0.28 13.84
CA LYS A 141 -2.09 -1.57 14.35
C LYS A 141 -2.42 -2.56 13.23
N ILE A 142 -3.08 -2.08 12.18
CA ILE A 142 -3.45 -2.90 11.01
C ILE A 142 -2.20 -3.54 10.42
N ILE A 143 -1.18 -2.74 10.09
CA ILE A 143 0.06 -3.26 9.49
C ILE A 143 0.87 -4.10 10.48
N GLN A 144 0.80 -3.81 11.78
CA GLN A 144 1.42 -4.64 12.81
C GLN A 144 0.82 -6.04 12.83
N TRP A 145 -0.52 -6.17 12.81
CA TRP A 145 -1.17 -7.48 12.85
C TRP A 145 -0.94 -8.26 11.55
N VAL A 146 -1.05 -7.62 10.39
CA VAL A 146 -0.77 -8.26 9.10
C VAL A 146 0.71 -8.68 9.03
N GLY A 147 1.63 -7.78 9.37
CA GLY A 147 3.07 -8.06 9.37
C GLY A 147 3.47 -9.17 10.34
N THR A 148 2.82 -9.25 11.50
CA THR A 148 3.01 -10.37 12.46
C THR A 148 2.63 -11.69 11.80
N GLU A 149 1.48 -11.80 11.15
CA GLU A 149 1.08 -13.06 10.51
C GLU A 149 1.94 -13.40 9.28
N VAL A 150 2.39 -12.41 8.53
CA VAL A 150 3.32 -12.60 7.41
C VAL A 150 4.67 -13.14 7.89
N SER A 151 5.21 -12.57 8.97
CA SER A 151 6.54 -12.92 9.52
C SER A 151 6.51 -14.22 10.34
N THR A 152 5.48 -14.46 11.14
CA THR A 152 5.41 -15.60 12.07
C THR A 152 4.70 -16.81 11.52
N LEU A 153 3.64 -16.61 10.73
CA LEU A 153 2.80 -17.70 10.19
C LEU A 153 3.03 -17.93 8.69
N GLY A 154 3.87 -17.12 8.06
CA GLY A 154 4.15 -17.24 6.63
C GLY A 154 2.96 -16.90 5.74
N VAL A 155 2.02 -16.07 6.22
CA VAL A 155 0.88 -15.61 5.41
C VAL A 155 1.38 -14.91 4.15
N ARG A 156 0.80 -15.27 2.99
CA ARG A 156 1.13 -14.68 1.68
C ARG A 156 -0.06 -14.07 0.97
N ARG A 157 -1.28 -14.36 1.41
CA ARG A 157 -2.52 -13.81 0.87
C ARG A 157 -3.35 -13.28 2.01
N TYR A 158 -4.01 -12.14 1.79
CA TYR A 158 -4.83 -11.50 2.82
C TYR A 158 -5.95 -12.39 3.36
N ASP A 159 -6.42 -13.29 2.50
CA ASP A 159 -7.47 -14.23 2.81
C ASP A 159 -7.00 -15.30 3.83
N GLN A 160 -5.69 -15.55 3.95
CA GLN A 160 -5.12 -16.49 4.92
C GLN A 160 -5.02 -15.91 6.34
N LEU A 161 -5.29 -14.62 6.54
CA LEU A 161 -5.22 -14.02 7.86
C LEU A 161 -6.15 -14.71 8.85
N SER A 162 -5.72 -14.83 10.10
CA SER A 162 -6.52 -15.46 11.15
C SER A 162 -7.82 -14.68 11.39
N HIS A 163 -8.86 -15.41 11.81
CA HIS A 163 -10.15 -14.83 12.17
C HIS A 163 -10.01 -13.75 13.26
N ARG A 164 -9.12 -13.98 14.23
CA ARG A 164 -8.84 -13.04 15.33
C ARG A 164 -8.26 -11.73 14.80
N THR A 165 -7.30 -11.80 13.87
CA THR A 165 -6.71 -10.61 13.25
C THR A 165 -7.73 -9.86 12.41
N MET A 166 -8.50 -10.56 11.58
CA MET A 166 -9.58 -9.93 10.80
C MET A 166 -10.61 -9.21 11.68
N GLN A 167 -11.03 -9.82 12.79
CA GLN A 167 -11.93 -9.17 13.75
C GLN A 167 -11.35 -7.90 14.38
N ARG A 168 -10.06 -7.93 14.74
CA ARG A 168 -9.38 -6.75 15.30
C ARG A 168 -9.28 -5.61 14.28
N MET A 169 -8.90 -5.94 13.05
CA MET A 169 -8.79 -4.97 11.96
C MET A 169 -10.13 -4.31 11.63
N LEU A 170 -11.24 -5.04 11.74
CA LEU A 170 -12.58 -4.50 11.49
C LEU A 170 -12.86 -3.23 12.32
N ALA A 171 -12.53 -3.27 13.60
CA ALA A 171 -12.73 -2.12 14.49
C ALA A 171 -11.89 -0.91 14.08
N GLU A 172 -10.65 -1.12 13.61
CA GLU A 172 -9.77 -0.04 13.17
C GLU A 172 -10.23 0.55 11.82
N TYR A 173 -10.68 -0.28 10.87
CA TYR A 173 -11.27 0.22 9.63
C TYR A 173 -12.56 1.01 9.87
N GLU A 174 -13.37 0.64 10.86
CA GLU A 174 -14.55 1.41 11.27
C GLU A 174 -14.21 2.78 11.90
N GLN A 175 -13.00 2.96 12.44
CA GLN A 175 -12.51 4.29 12.84
C GLN A 175 -12.11 5.09 11.61
N LEU A 176 -11.29 4.50 10.72
CA LEU A 176 -10.82 5.15 9.50
C LEU A 176 -11.99 5.59 8.60
N ASP A 177 -13.04 4.78 8.48
CA ASP A 177 -14.27 5.15 7.75
C ASP A 177 -14.99 6.34 8.39
N ARG A 178 -14.96 6.48 9.73
CA ARG A 178 -15.55 7.64 10.41
C ARG A 178 -14.73 8.90 10.24
N GLU A 179 -13.41 8.80 10.20
CA GLU A 179 -12.52 9.93 9.92
C GLU A 179 -12.66 10.43 8.48
N LEU A 180 -12.83 9.50 7.54
CA LEU A 180 -12.83 9.78 6.10
C LEU A 180 -14.00 9.11 5.35
N PRO A 181 -15.27 9.45 5.66
CA PRO A 181 -16.44 8.70 5.20
C PRO A 181 -16.72 8.77 3.70
N LYS A 182 -16.09 9.70 2.99
CA LYS A 182 -16.20 9.82 1.53
C LYS A 182 -15.17 8.97 0.80
N ASP A 183 -14.16 8.46 1.48
CA ASP A 183 -13.16 7.57 0.91
C ASP A 183 -13.67 6.12 0.91
N PRO A 184 -13.53 5.38 -0.20
CA PRO A 184 -14.06 4.04 -0.31
C PRO A 184 -13.16 2.95 0.30
N ALA A 185 -11.89 3.22 0.62
CA ALA A 185 -10.91 2.19 0.96
C ALA A 185 -11.29 1.44 2.24
N ALA A 186 -11.57 2.16 3.33
CA ALA A 186 -11.98 1.54 4.60
C ALA A 186 -13.26 0.70 4.45
N LYS A 187 -14.27 1.23 3.73
CA LYS A 187 -15.53 0.52 3.44
C LYS A 187 -15.30 -0.79 2.68
N TYR A 188 -14.38 -0.79 1.72
CA TYR A 188 -14.01 -1.98 0.98
C TYR A 188 -13.46 -3.07 1.92
N PHE A 189 -12.52 -2.72 2.81
CA PHE A 189 -11.97 -3.65 3.79
C PHE A 189 -13.03 -4.17 4.77
N ILE A 190 -13.89 -3.30 5.31
CA ILE A 190 -15.00 -3.66 6.19
C ILE A 190 -15.90 -4.71 5.52
N LYS A 191 -16.33 -4.45 4.28
CA LYS A 191 -17.18 -5.38 3.51
C LYS A 191 -16.48 -6.72 3.31
N MET A 192 -15.23 -6.70 2.86
CA MET A 192 -14.43 -7.90 2.61
C MET A 192 -14.29 -8.77 3.85
N ILE A 193 -13.93 -8.17 5.00
CA ILE A 193 -13.78 -8.88 6.27
C ILE A 193 -15.12 -9.47 6.72
N ARG A 194 -16.20 -8.68 6.75
CA ARG A 194 -17.52 -9.14 7.19
C ARG A 194 -18.01 -10.33 6.37
N THR A 195 -17.86 -10.30 5.04
CA THR A 195 -18.21 -11.42 4.17
C THR A 195 -17.44 -12.69 4.54
N ARG A 196 -16.15 -12.58 4.88
CA ARG A 196 -15.31 -13.74 5.21
C ARG A 196 -15.59 -14.31 6.60
N LEU A 197 -15.81 -13.45 7.60
CA LEU A 197 -16.20 -13.90 8.94
C LEU A 197 -17.53 -14.66 8.88
N GLN A 198 -18.52 -14.15 8.13
CA GLN A 198 -19.82 -14.82 7.93
C GLN A 198 -19.72 -16.18 7.22
N ALA A 199 -18.84 -16.31 6.23
CA ALA A 199 -18.61 -17.57 5.52
C ALA A 199 -18.01 -18.66 6.43
N THR A 200 -17.27 -18.25 7.45
CA THR A 200 -16.62 -19.17 8.40
C THR A 200 -17.58 -19.62 9.50
N SER A 201 -18.50 -18.77 9.96
CA SER A 201 -19.51 -19.12 10.98
C SER A 201 -20.62 -20.07 10.48
N ARG A 202 -20.68 -20.36 9.18
CA ARG A 202 -21.68 -21.26 8.56
C ARG A 202 -21.17 -22.69 8.32
N LYS A 203 -19.93 -22.99 8.72
CA LYS A 203 -19.33 -24.32 8.69
C LYS A 203 -19.19 -24.85 10.12
#